data_AF-A0A524JA93-F1
#
_entry.id   AF-A0A524JA93-F1
#
_cell.length_a   1.000
_cell.length_b   1.000
_cell.length_c   1.000
_cell.angle_alpha   90.00
_cell.angle_beta   90.00
_cell.angle_gamma   90.00
#
_symmetry.space_group_name_H-M   'P 1'
#
loop_
_entity.id
_entity.type
_entity.pdbx_description
1 polymer ?
#
loop_
_entity_poly.entity_id
_entity_poly.type
_entity_poly.pdbx_seq_one_letter_code
_entity_poly.pdbx_strand_id
1 'polypeptide(L)'
;MEPKAFRDANGNVIPIFKQSTTQNVAYTATAGAISNAIDADCTLVRLWATTDCFVLAATTPVADTADMPITAKVAEYLYVRGGDKVSAVRVTGDGTLYVTELK
;
A
#
# COMPACT_ATOMS: atom_id res chain seq x y z
N MET A 1 -0.67 -5.67 -21.06
CA MET A 1 -1.77 -6.66 -21.06
C MET A 1 -2.72 -6.21 -19.95
N GLU A 2 -4.00 -5.96 -20.25
CA GLU A 2 -4.96 -5.55 -19.22
C GLU A 2 -5.17 -6.75 -18.25
N PRO A 3 -5.05 -6.56 -16.93
CA PRO A 3 -5.22 -7.65 -15.98
C PRO A 3 -6.63 -8.21 -16.09
N LYS A 4 -6.76 -9.47 -16.51
CA LYS A 4 -8.04 -10.16 -16.65
C LYS A 4 -8.60 -10.44 -15.26
N ALA A 5 -9.45 -9.54 -14.77
CA ALA A 5 -10.06 -9.70 -13.47
C ALA A 5 -10.96 -10.95 -13.43
N PHE A 6 -10.87 -11.71 -12.34
CA PHE A 6 -11.74 -12.86 -12.11
C PHE A 6 -13.18 -12.39 -11.97
N ARG A 7 -14.12 -13.14 -12.55
CA ARG A 7 -15.55 -12.80 -12.53
C ARG A 7 -16.36 -13.89 -11.83
N ASP A 8 -17.41 -13.49 -11.13
CA ASP A 8 -18.38 -14.42 -10.55
C ASP A 8 -19.27 -15.02 -11.65
N ALA A 9 -20.18 -15.92 -11.23
CA ALA A 9 -21.14 -16.54 -12.14
C ALA A 9 -22.09 -15.54 -12.82
N ASN A 10 -22.22 -14.32 -12.27
CA ASN A 10 -23.04 -13.24 -12.79
C ASN A 10 -22.24 -12.24 -13.65
N GLY A 11 -20.93 -12.49 -13.85
CA GLY A 11 -20.04 -11.60 -14.59
C GLY A 11 -19.50 -10.41 -13.79
N ASN A 12 -19.80 -10.30 -12.51
CA ASN A 12 -19.26 -9.25 -11.64
C ASN A 12 -17.79 -9.52 -11.34
N VAL A 13 -17.02 -8.45 -11.22
CA VAL A 13 -15.59 -8.56 -10.91
C VAL A 13 -15.40 -9.00 -9.46
N ILE A 14 -14.60 -10.02 -9.22
CA ILE A 14 -14.22 -10.48 -7.89
C ILE A 14 -12.78 -10.06 -7.61
N PRO A 15 -12.49 -9.43 -6.45
CA PRO A 15 -11.13 -9.06 -6.07
C PRO A 15 -10.34 -10.29 -5.60
N ILE A 16 -9.91 -11.11 -6.57
CA ILE A 16 -9.00 -12.23 -6.34
C ILE A 16 -7.63 -11.81 -6.87
N PHE A 17 -6.68 -11.65 -5.95
CA PHE A 17 -5.32 -11.19 -6.28
C PHE A 17 -4.29 -12.20 -5.79
N LYS A 18 -3.19 -12.37 -6.55
CA LYS A 18 -2.04 -13.14 -6.11
C LYS A 18 -1.06 -12.21 -5.39
N GLN A 19 -0.74 -12.54 -4.15
CA GLN A 19 0.34 -11.86 -3.42
C GLN A 19 1.71 -12.15 -4.06
N SER A 20 2.54 -11.11 -4.16
CA SER A 20 3.92 -11.21 -4.59
C SER A 20 4.85 -10.68 -3.49
N THR A 21 5.74 -9.74 -3.79
CA THR A 21 6.69 -9.17 -2.84
C THR A 21 5.97 -8.40 -1.73
N THR A 22 6.45 -8.57 -0.50
CA THR A 22 6.06 -7.72 0.64
C THR A 22 7.28 -6.99 1.16
N GLN A 23 7.13 -5.68 1.35
CA GLN A 23 8.10 -4.83 2.02
C GLN A 23 7.47 -4.27 3.29
N ASN A 24 8.29 -3.93 4.28
CA ASN A 24 7.82 -3.21 5.45
C ASN A 24 8.74 -2.03 5.75
N VAL A 25 8.19 -1.05 6.46
CA VAL A 25 8.92 0.12 6.91
C VAL A 25 8.37 0.60 8.24
N ALA A 26 9.26 0.94 9.16
CA ALA A 26 8.90 1.61 10.40
C ALA A 26 8.57 3.08 10.11
N TYR A 27 7.52 3.60 10.75
CA TYR A 27 7.17 5.02 10.72
C TYR A 27 7.05 5.56 12.14
N THR A 28 7.43 6.83 12.30
CA THR A 28 7.37 7.55 13.57
C THR A 28 6.75 8.93 13.35
N ALA A 29 7.14 9.95 14.12
CA ALA A 29 6.88 11.35 13.76
C ALA A 29 7.56 11.74 12.43
N THR A 30 8.66 11.06 12.10
CA THR A 30 9.28 11.16 10.77
C THR A 30 8.72 10.06 9.88
N ALA A 31 8.34 10.45 8.67
CA ALA A 31 7.82 9.53 7.68
C ALA A 31 8.85 8.46 7.31
N GLY A 32 8.43 7.20 7.29
CA GLY A 32 9.17 6.09 6.71
C GLY A 32 8.66 5.79 5.31
N ALA A 33 9.52 5.36 4.39
CA ALA A 33 9.10 4.86 3.07
C ALA A 33 9.76 3.51 2.79
N ILE A 34 9.04 2.60 2.12
CA ILE A 34 9.61 1.31 1.71
C ILE A 34 10.86 1.52 0.84
N SER A 35 11.86 0.67 1.02
CA SER A 35 13.19 0.88 0.42
C SER A 35 13.18 0.74 -1.09
N ASN A 36 12.53 -0.30 -1.62
CA ASN A 36 12.47 -0.57 -3.05
C ASN A 36 11.16 -0.05 -3.63
N ALA A 37 11.23 0.46 -4.86
CA ALA A 37 10.04 0.79 -5.61
C ALA A 37 9.19 -0.47 -5.87
N ILE A 38 7.88 -0.27 -5.98
CA ILE A 38 6.92 -1.25 -6.46
C ILE A 38 7.32 -1.67 -7.88
N ASP A 39 7.23 -2.96 -8.16
CA ASP A 39 7.55 -3.54 -9.46
C ASP A 39 6.81 -2.82 -10.61
N ALA A 40 7.48 -2.67 -11.75
CA ALA A 40 7.00 -1.94 -12.91
C ALA A 40 5.63 -2.45 -13.41
N ASP A 41 5.39 -3.76 -13.26
CA ASP A 41 4.18 -4.44 -13.71
C ASP A 41 3.08 -4.54 -12.63
N CYS A 42 3.29 -3.96 -11.44
CA CYS A 42 2.30 -3.96 -10.37
C CYS A 42 1.50 -2.65 -10.34
N THR A 43 0.18 -2.75 -10.18
CA THR A 43 -0.74 -1.59 -10.15
C THR A 43 -1.61 -1.53 -8.89
N LEU A 44 -1.45 -2.50 -7.99
CA LEU A 44 -2.26 -2.61 -6.78
C LEU A 44 -1.41 -3.14 -5.63
N VAL A 45 -1.49 -2.49 -4.48
CA VAL A 45 -0.88 -2.97 -3.24
C VAL A 45 -1.92 -3.13 -2.15
N ARG A 46 -1.70 -4.11 -1.27
CA ARG A 46 -2.36 -4.18 0.03
C ARG A 46 -1.48 -3.50 1.08
N LEU A 47 -2.07 -2.55 1.79
CA LEU A 47 -1.50 -1.87 2.94
C LEU A 47 -2.06 -2.49 4.22
N TRP A 48 -1.19 -2.63 5.23
CA TRP A 48 -1.59 -3.00 6.58
C TRP A 48 -0.62 -2.37 7.58
N ALA A 49 -1.15 -1.67 8.57
CA ALA A 49 -0.35 -0.95 9.56
C ALA A 49 -0.59 -1.48 10.97
N THR A 50 0.43 -1.42 11.83
CA THR A 50 0.31 -1.86 13.24
C THR A 50 -0.40 -0.83 14.13
N THR A 51 -0.37 0.45 13.74
CA THR A 51 -1.01 1.60 14.40
C THR A 51 -1.62 2.52 13.34
N ASP A 52 -2.49 3.45 13.74
CA ASP A 52 -3.11 4.40 12.79
C ASP A 52 -2.03 5.32 12.21
N CYS A 53 -2.04 5.49 10.88
CA CYS A 53 -1.04 6.29 10.17
C CYS A 53 -1.66 6.99 8.95
N PHE A 54 -0.95 7.99 8.44
CA PHE A 54 -1.22 8.60 7.14
C PHE A 54 -0.27 8.01 6.11
N VAL A 55 -0.73 7.83 4.87
CA VAL A 55 0.06 7.20 3.80
C VAL A 55 0.03 7.99 2.49
N LEU A 56 1.14 7.94 1.76
CA LEU A 56 1.30 8.55 0.44
C LEU A 56 2.05 7.59 -0.50
N ALA A 57 1.53 7.43 -1.72
CA ALA A 57 2.21 6.71 -2.80
C ALA A 57 2.71 7.69 -3.87
N ALA A 58 4.00 7.66 -4.17
CA ALA A 58 4.66 8.45 -5.22
C ALA A 58 6.04 7.87 -5.51
N THR A 59 6.76 8.35 -6.52
CA THR A 59 8.15 7.93 -6.81
C THR A 59 9.12 8.23 -5.66
N THR A 60 8.94 9.38 -4.98
CA THR A 60 9.74 9.80 -3.82
C THR A 60 8.82 10.36 -2.73
N PRO A 61 8.00 9.51 -2.09
CA PRO A 61 6.96 9.95 -1.18
C PRO A 61 7.54 10.32 0.18
N VAL A 62 6.98 11.36 0.78
CA VAL A 62 7.16 11.72 2.19
C VAL A 62 5.77 11.97 2.75
N ALA A 63 5.21 11.00 3.48
CA ALA A 63 3.87 11.13 4.03
C ALA A 63 3.82 12.22 5.12
N ASP A 64 2.74 12.99 5.15
CA ASP A 64 2.44 13.97 6.21
C ASP A 64 1.03 13.77 6.80
N THR A 65 0.63 14.64 7.73
CA THR A 65 -0.65 14.51 8.45
C THR A 65 -1.88 14.98 7.66
N ALA A 66 -1.70 15.48 6.44
CA ALA A 66 -2.78 15.85 5.52
C ALA A 66 -3.05 14.76 4.46
N ASP A 67 -2.19 13.73 4.40
CA ASP A 67 -2.34 12.59 3.49
C ASP A 67 -3.47 11.62 3.92
N MET A 68 -3.61 10.52 3.18
CA MET A 68 -4.69 9.54 3.38
C MET A 68 -4.53 8.79 4.71
N PRO A 69 -5.46 8.90 5.67
CA PRO A 69 -5.41 8.12 6.90
C PRO A 69 -5.81 6.67 6.63
N ILE A 70 -5.12 5.72 7.26
CA ILE A 70 -5.50 4.31 7.29
C ILE A 70 -5.62 3.81 8.73
N THR A 71 -6.55 2.88 8.94
CA THR A 71 -6.83 2.34 10.28
C THR A 71 -5.89 1.18 10.62
N ALA A 72 -5.39 1.16 11.85
CA ALA A 72 -4.56 0.09 12.38
C ALA A 72 -5.22 -1.27 12.22
N LYS A 73 -4.41 -2.26 11.83
CA LYS A 73 -4.78 -3.68 11.73
C LYS A 73 -5.90 -3.98 10.71
N VAL A 74 -6.31 -3.00 9.93
CA VAL A 74 -7.25 -3.15 8.81
C VAL A 74 -6.47 -3.17 7.50
N ALA A 75 -6.91 -4.00 6.56
CA ALA A 75 -6.32 -4.03 5.24
C ALA A 75 -6.91 -2.93 4.36
N GLU A 76 -6.06 -2.17 3.70
CA GLU A 76 -6.48 -1.24 2.65
C GLU A 76 -5.84 -1.63 1.32
N TYR A 77 -6.51 -1.31 0.21
CA TYR A 77 -6.03 -1.62 -1.13
C TYR A 77 -5.86 -0.31 -1.89
N LEU A 78 -4.65 -0.06 -2.36
CA LEU A 78 -4.26 1.21 -2.97
C LEU A 78 -3.77 0.96 -4.39
N TYR A 79 -4.34 1.70 -5.35
CA TYR A 79 -3.77 1.77 -6.70
C TYR A 79 -2.42 2.46 -6.65
N VAL A 80 -1.45 1.92 -7.37
CA VAL A 80 -0.10 2.48 -7.50
C VAL A 80 0.36 2.39 -8.95
N ARG A 81 1.41 3.14 -9.30
CA ARG A 81 2.14 2.93 -10.54
C ARG A 81 3.43 2.18 -10.24
N GLY A 82 3.86 1.33 -11.16
CA GLY A 82 5.18 0.74 -11.11
C GLY A 82 6.25 1.83 -11.02
N GLY A 83 7.20 1.67 -10.10
CA GLY A 83 8.18 2.71 -9.75
C GLY A 83 7.80 3.58 -8.55
N ASP A 84 6.55 3.56 -8.10
CA ASP A 84 6.16 4.24 -6.85
C ASP A 84 6.75 3.53 -5.62
N LYS A 85 6.87 4.28 -4.53
CA LYS A 85 7.03 3.76 -3.17
C LYS A 85 5.81 4.16 -2.37
N VAL A 86 5.66 3.58 -1.19
CA VAL A 86 4.66 3.98 -0.21
C VAL A 86 5.36 4.46 1.05
N SER A 87 4.99 5.66 1.49
CA SER A 87 5.42 6.25 2.75
C SER A 87 4.28 6.25 3.77
N ALA A 88 4.64 6.19 5.05
CA ALA A 88 3.73 6.37 6.16
C ALA A 88 4.32 7.27 7.24
N VAL A 89 3.46 8.01 7.93
CA VAL A 89 3.78 8.78 9.15
C VAL A 89 2.71 8.52 10.21
N ARG A 90 3.10 8.50 11.49
CA ARG A 90 2.16 8.19 12.58
C ARG A 90 1.04 9.22 12.67
N VAL A 91 -0.15 8.78 13.06
CA VAL A 91 -1.16 9.68 13.63
C VAL A 91 -0.73 10.10 15.04
N THR A 92 -0.52 9.12 15.91
CA THR A 92 -0.11 9.35 17.32
C THR A 92 1.02 8.42 17.76
N GLY A 93 0.92 7.12 17.43
CA GLY A 93 1.87 6.09 17.85
C GLY A 93 2.72 5.55 16.71
N ASP A 94 4.00 5.30 17.00
CA ASP A 94 4.93 4.68 16.06
C ASP A 94 4.45 3.28 15.66
N GLY A 95 4.86 2.82 14.47
CA GLY A 95 4.44 1.53 13.97
C GLY A 95 5.20 1.07 12.74
N THR A 96 4.70 0.01 12.13
CA THR A 96 5.25 -0.60 10.91
C THR A 96 4.14 -0.71 9.86
N LEU A 97 4.42 -0.18 8.67
CA LEU A 97 3.58 -0.35 7.49
C LEU A 97 4.09 -1.57 6.73
N TYR A 98 3.18 -2.46 6.35
CA TYR A 98 3.41 -3.58 5.45
C TYR A 98 2.75 -3.27 4.11
N VAL A 99 3.53 -3.37 3.04
CA VAL A 99 3.11 -3.11 1.66
C VAL A 99 3.31 -4.39 0.87
N THR A 100 2.22 -5.00 0.43
CA THR A 100 2.24 -6.24 -0.36
C THR A 100 1.78 -5.95 -1.78
N GLU A 101 2.62 -6.24 -2.76
CA GLU A 101 2.26 -6.19 -4.17
C GLU A 101 1.24 -7.28 -4.52
N LEU A 102 0.26 -6.89 -5.35
CA LEU A 102 -0.81 -7.76 -5.84
C LEU A 102 -0.76 -7.80 -7.36
N LYS A 103 -0.80 -9.02 -7.92
CA LYS A 103 -0.76 -9.31 -9.36
C LYS A 103 -1.84 -10.31 -9.77
#